data_AF-A0A1H3YAZ2-F1
#
_entry.id   AF-A0A1H3YAZ2-F1
#
_cell.length_a   1.000
_cell.length_b   1.000
_cell.length_c   1.000
_cell.angle_alpha   90.00
_cell.angle_beta   90.00
_cell.angle_gamma   90.00
#
_symmetry.space_group_name_H-M   'P 1'
#
loop_
_entity.id
_entity.type
_entity.pdbx_description
1 polymer ?
#
loop_
_entity_poly.entity_id
_entity_poly.type
_entity_poly.pdbx_seq_one_letter_code
_entity_poly.pdbx_strand_id
1 'polypeptide(L)' 'MDADAFLTRDTALILLLLVVGIGGSGLARGLLAERGYGALGSAIFVVGYGTMVILLWYGWIRPLDITGPSGR' A
#
# COMPACT_ATOMS: atom_id res chain seq x y z
N MET A 1 9.92 -8.85 -23.65
CA MET A 1 9.84 -8.75 -22.18
C MET A 1 8.66 -9.59 -21.77
N ASP A 2 8.90 -10.71 -21.11
CA ASP A 2 7.84 -11.67 -20.75
C ASP A 2 7.08 -11.10 -19.54
N ALA A 3 5.87 -10.59 -19.78
CA ALA A 3 5.02 -10.00 -18.75
C ALA A 3 4.73 -10.99 -17.60
N ASP A 4 4.72 -12.27 -17.93
CA ASP A 4 4.44 -13.39 -17.03
C ASP A 4 5.49 -13.52 -15.92
N ALA A 5 6.74 -13.10 -16.19
CA ALA A 5 7.81 -13.06 -15.18
C ALA A 5 7.58 -11.98 -14.11
N PHE A 6 6.89 -10.89 -14.47
CA PHE A 6 6.62 -9.77 -13.56
C PHE A 6 5.27 -9.88 -12.86
N LEU A 7 4.26 -10.48 -13.52
CA LEU A 7 2.88 -10.55 -13.02
C LEU A 7 2.64 -11.76 -12.10
N THR A 8 3.52 -11.95 -11.12
CA THR A 8 3.28 -12.95 -10.07
C THR A 8 2.07 -12.54 -9.21
N ARG A 9 1.46 -13.52 -8.54
CA ARG A 9 0.35 -13.26 -7.60
C ARG A 9 0.73 -12.21 -6.56
N ASP A 10 1.96 -12.27 -6.05
CA ASP A 10 2.46 -11.34 -5.05
C ASP A 10 2.63 -9.94 -5.61
N THR A 11 3.19 -9.80 -6.82
CA THR A 11 3.27 -8.51 -7.52
C THR A 11 1.86 -7.92 -7.69
N ALA A 12 0.89 -8.72 -8.13
CA ALA A 12 -0.48 -8.27 -8.31
C ALA A 12 -1.12 -7.81 -7.00
N LEU A 13 -0.91 -8.53 -5.90
CA LEU A 13 -1.40 -8.14 -4.58
C LEU A 13 -0.76 -6.85 -4.08
N ILE A 14 0.56 -6.69 -4.25
CA ILE A 14 1.26 -5.44 -3.89
C ILE A 14 0.70 -4.27 -4.70
N LEU A 15 0.57 -4.43 -6.02
CA LEU A 15 0.01 -3.39 -6.88
C LEU A 15 -1.42 -3.04 -6.48
N LEU A 16 -2.26 -4.04 -6.20
CA LEU A 16 -3.62 -3.83 -5.72
C LEU A 16 -3.63 -3.03 -4.41
N LEU A 17 -2.77 -3.40 -3.45
CA LEU A 17 -2.65 -2.70 -2.17
C LEU A 17 -2.21 -1.24 -2.37
N LEU A 18 -1.26 -0.96 -3.27
CA LEU A 18 -0.85 0.41 -3.58
C LEU A 18 -1.99 1.20 -4.24
N VAL A 19 -2.62 0.63 -5.26
CA VAL A 19 -3.72 1.28 -5.98
C VAL A 19 -4.88 1.59 -5.05
N VAL A 20 -5.29 0.67 -4.17
CA VAL A 20 -6.40 0.90 -3.24
C VAL A 20 -5.96 1.77 -2.05
N GLY A 21 -4.84 1.42 -1.45
CA GLY A 21 -4.37 1.93 -0.17
C GLY A 21 -3.91 3.38 -0.20
N ILE A 22 -3.11 3.78 -1.20
CA ILE A 22 -2.66 5.16 -1.37
C ILE A 22 -3.40 5.87 -2.52
N GLY A 23 -3.56 5.19 -3.67
CA GLY A 23 -4.22 5.79 -4.82
C GLY A 23 -5.71 6.05 -4.58
N GLY A 24 -6.47 5.01 -4.26
CA GLY A 24 -7.91 5.03 -4.09
C GLY A 24 -8.33 5.86 -2.89
N SER A 25 -7.64 5.69 -1.76
CA SER A 25 -7.90 6.51 -0.57
C SER A 25 -7.54 7.99 -0.80
N GLY A 26 -6.49 8.29 -1.56
CA GLY A 26 -6.09 9.64 -1.93
C GLY A 26 -7.12 10.33 -2.82
N LEU A 27 -7.62 9.62 -3.84
CA LEU A 27 -8.72 10.09 -4.69
C LEU A 27 -10.00 10.33 -3.86
N ALA A 28 -10.36 9.38 -2.99
CA ALA A 28 -11.52 9.53 -2.11
C ALA A 28 -11.41 10.77 -1.22
N ARG A 29 -10.22 11.03 -0.65
CA ARG A 29 -9.94 12.25 0.13
C ARG A 29 -10.15 13.52 -0.69
N GLY A 30 -9.63 13.58 -1.91
CA GLY A 30 -9.78 14.74 -2.79
C GLY A 30 -11.26 15.02 -3.10
N LEU A 31 -11.98 13.99 -3.53
CA LEU A 31 -13.41 14.09 -3.83
C LEU A 31 -14.24 14.50 -2.61
N LEU A 32 -13.91 14.01 -1.41
CA LEU A 32 -14.60 14.41 -0.18
C LEU A 32 -14.28 15.85 0.21
N ALA A 33 -13.04 16.30 0.02
CA ALA A 33 -12.64 17.68 0.31
C ALA A 33 -13.37 18.68 -0.58
N GLU A 34 -13.54 18.40 -1.88
CA GLU A 34 -14.32 19.23 -2.82
C GLU A 34 -15.78 19.42 -2.39
N ARG A 35 -16.32 18.48 -1.62
CA ARG A 35 -17.70 18.50 -1.11
C ARG A 35 -17.81 19.08 0.31
N GLY A 36 -16.72 19.62 0.87
CA GLY A 36 -16.66 20.17 2.22
C GLY A 36 -16.38 19.13 3.32
N TYR A 37 -16.21 17.86 2.99
CA TYR A 37 -15.95 16.77 3.93
C TYR A 37 -14.45 16.50 4.16
N GLY A 38 -13.64 17.56 4.28
CA GLY A 38 -12.17 17.44 4.34
C GLY A 38 -11.64 16.60 5.52
N ALA A 39 -12.29 16.69 6.68
CA ALA A 39 -11.93 15.89 7.86
C ALA A 39 -12.20 14.40 7.64
N LEU A 40 -13.37 14.05 7.11
CA LEU A 40 -13.74 12.68 6.78
C LEU A 40 -12.83 12.10 5.69
N GLY A 41 -12.54 12.88 4.63
CA GLY A 41 -11.59 12.50 3.60
C GLY A 41 -10.20 12.21 4.15
N SER A 42 -9.73 13.03 5.09
CA SER A 42 -8.45 12.80 5.77
C SER A 42 -8.46 11.52 6.61
N ALA A 43 -9.54 11.26 7.35
CA ALA A 43 -9.68 10.03 8.12
C ALA A 43 -9.65 8.78 7.21
N ILE A 44 -10.38 8.81 6.10
CA ILE A 44 -10.37 7.71 5.10
C ILE A 44 -8.97 7.50 4.54
N PHE A 45 -8.26 8.58 4.21
CA PHE A 45 -6.89 8.49 3.70
C PHE A 45 -5.95 7.85 4.72
N VAL A 46 -5.97 8.32 5.97
CA VAL A 46 -5.11 7.78 7.04
C VAL A 46 -5.41 6.30 7.29
N VAL A 47 -6.68 5.92 7.35
CA VAL A 47 -7.08 4.51 7.54
C VAL A 47 -6.67 3.65 6.34
N GLY A 48 -6.90 4.12 5.12
CA GLY A 48 -6.54 3.40 3.89
C GLY A 48 -5.03 3.21 3.76
N TYR A 49 -4.26 4.28 3.91
CA TYR A 49 -2.80 4.25 3.86
C TYR A 49 -2.22 3.43 5.02
N GLY A 50 -2.70 3.63 6.24
CA GLY A 50 -2.24 2.88 7.41
C GLY A 50 -2.49 1.38 7.29
N THR A 51 -3.69 1.00 6.83
CA THR A 51 -4.03 -0.42 6.56
C THR A 51 -3.10 -1.02 5.50
N MET A 52 -2.85 -0.29 4.40
CA MET A 52 -1.92 -0.72 3.36
C MET A 52 -0.51 -0.96 3.91
N VAL A 53 0.02 -0.03 4.70
CA VAL A 53 1.35 -0.16 5.32
C VAL A 53 1.41 -1.41 6.21
N ILE A 54 0.40 -1.64 7.04
CA ILE A 54 0.34 -2.81 7.93
C ILE A 54 0.31 -4.11 7.13
N LEU A 55 -0.49 -4.19 6.07
CA LEU A 55 -0.60 -5.38 5.22
C LEU A 55 0.69 -5.67 4.45
N LEU A 56 1.31 -4.64 3.87
CA LEU A 56 2.60 -4.77 3.19
C LEU A 56 3.70 -5.22 4.16
N TRP A 57 3.72 -4.62 5.36
CA TRP A 57 4.66 -5.01 6.40
C TRP A 57 4.46 -6.47 6.79
N TYR A 58 3.24 -6.88 7.12
CA TYR A 58 2.97 -8.23 7.60
C TYR A 58 3.20 -9.30 6.52
N GLY A 59 2.79 -9.04 5.27
CA GLY A 59 2.87 -10.00 4.19
C GLY A 59 4.27 -10.17 3.57
N TRP A 60 5.03 -9.07 3.45
CA TRP A 60 6.28 -9.08 2.67
C TRP A 60 7.51 -8.63 3.43
N ILE A 61 7.40 -7.70 4.40
CA ILE A 61 8.58 -7.16 5.10
C ILE A 61 8.92 -7.97 6.35
N ARG A 62 7.96 -8.18 7.24
CA ARG A 62 8.09 -8.93 8.50
C ARG A 62 8.69 -10.33 8.34
N PRO A 63 8.38 -11.12 7.30
CA PRO A 63 8.99 -12.44 7.13
C PRO A 63 10.43 -12.42 6.59
N LEU A 64 10.95 -11.25 6.19
CA LEU A 64 12.34 -11.16 5.73
C LEU A 64 13.29 -11.34 6.91
N ASP A 65 14.22 -12.29 6.77
CA ASP A 65 15.31 -12.48 7.72
C ASP A 65 16.43 -11.49 7.39
N ILE A 66 16.31 -10.28 7.92
CA ILE A 66 17.26 -9.19 7.68
C ILE A 66 18.44 -9.36 8.65
N THR A 67 19.44 -10.13 8.25
CA THR A 67 20.69 -10.28 9.01
C THR A 67 21.72 -9.23 8.61
N GLY A 68 22.51 -8.75 9.57
CA GLY A 68 23.68 -7.91 9.28
C GLY A 68 24.77 -8.68 8.52
N PRO A 69 25.77 -7.98 7.95
CA PRO A 69 26.88 -8.64 7.26
C PRO A 69 27.53 -9.68 8.18
N SER A 70 27.49 -10.95 7.79
CA SER A 70 28.28 -11.99 8.46
C SER A 70 29.76 -11.69 8.16
N GLY A 71 30.46 -11.10 9.12
CA GLY A 71 31.84 -10.66 8.96
C GLY A 71 32.73 -11.76 8.38
N ARG A 72 33.28 -11.50 7.20
CA ARG A 72 34.55 -12.03 6.70
C ARG A 72 35.30 -10.88 6.06
#